data_AF-A0A7C4MUM4-F1
#
_entry.id   AF-A0A7C4MUM4-F1
#
_cell.length_a   1.000
_cell.length_b   1.000
_cell.length_c   1.000
_cell.angle_alpha   90.00
_cell.angle_beta   90.00
_cell.angle_gamma   90.00
#
_symmetry.space_group_name_H-M   'P 1'
#
loop_
_entity.id
_entity.type
_entity.pdbx_description
1 polymer ?
#
loop_
_entity_poly.entity_id
_entity_poly.type
_entity_poly.pdbx_seq_one_letter_code
_entity_poly.pdbx_strand_id
1 'polypeptide(L)' 'MVADYLNELKAIRGSGSGVAETSYYPALSNLFNAVGKTLKPKVRCIINLANRGAGIPDGGLFTADQFQRQADGLPKAG' A
#
# COMPACT_ATOMS: atom_id res chain seq x y z
N MET A 1 9.38 -11.71 -6.26
CA MET A 1 8.15 -11.25 -5.57
C MET A 1 8.10 -11.74 -4.12
N VAL A 2 7.87 -13.02 -3.86
CA VAL A 2 7.81 -13.52 -2.46
C VAL A 2 9.21 -13.61 -1.82
N ALA A 3 10.23 -14.00 -2.58
CA ALA A 3 11.61 -14.02 -2.10
C ALA A 3 12.11 -12.62 -1.68
N ASP A 4 11.79 -11.59 -2.46
CA ASP A 4 12.15 -10.19 -2.15
C ASP A 4 11.46 -9.71 -0.87
N TYR A 5 10.17 -10.03 -0.72
CA TYR A 5 9.42 -9.78 0.51
C TYR A 5 10.07 -10.41 1.74
N LEU A 6 10.43 -11.70 1.66
CA LEU A 6 11.08 -12.40 2.78
C LEU A 6 12.47 -11.85 3.09
N ASN A 7 13.21 -11.40 2.08
CA ASN A 7 14.50 -10.74 2.26
C ASN A 7 14.37 -9.39 2.97
N GLU A 8 13.39 -8.56 2.58
CA GLU A 8 13.08 -7.30 3.28
C GLU A 8 12.68 -7.56 4.74
N LEU A 9 11.80 -8.55 5.00
CA LEU A 9 11.43 -8.92 6.37
C LEU A 9 12.66 -9.32 7.20
N LYS A 10 13.55 -10.13 6.63
CA LYS A 10 14.80 -10.55 7.28
C LYS A 10 15.72 -9.36 7.56
N ALA A 11 15.82 -8.40 6.64
CA ALA A 11 16.62 -7.20 6.81
C ALA A 11 16.07 -6.29 7.91
N ILE A 12 14.74 -6.06 7.94
CA ILE A 12 14.06 -5.26 8.97
C ILE A 12 14.19 -5.92 10.34
N ARG A 13 14.02 -7.25 10.41
CA ARG A 13 14.19 -7.98 11.67
C ARG A 13 15.65 -7.98 12.13
N GLY A 14 16.59 -8.08 11.20
CA GLY A 14 18.03 -8.07 11.47
C GLY A 14 18.56 -6.70 11.90
N SER A 15 17.89 -5.60 11.53
CA SER A 15 18.30 -4.25 11.92
C SER A 15 18.02 -3.92 13.38
N GLY A 16 17.14 -4.67 14.06
CA GLY A 16 16.77 -4.45 15.46
C GLY A 16 15.99 -3.15 15.72
N SER A 17 15.82 -2.28 14.72
CA SER A 17 15.04 -1.04 14.77
C SER A 17 13.62 -1.19 14.18
N GLY A 18 13.22 -2.42 13.83
CA GLY A 18 11.86 -2.68 13.36
C GLY A 18 10.84 -2.44 14.47
N VAL A 19 10.03 -1.39 14.33
CA VAL A 19 8.85 -1.18 15.18
C VAL A 19 7.80 -2.20 14.76
N ALA A 20 7.16 -2.84 15.73
CA ALA A 20 6.04 -3.73 15.47
C ALA A 20 5.03 -3.02 14.56
N GLU A 21 4.51 -3.74 13.57
CA GLU A 21 3.49 -3.32 12.61
C GLU A 21 3.98 -2.35 11.51
N THR A 22 4.60 -1.22 11.84
CA THR A 22 4.84 -0.16 10.82
C THR A 22 6.05 -0.40 9.91
N SER A 23 7.13 -0.98 10.44
CA SER A 23 8.37 -1.16 9.67
C SER A 23 8.24 -2.19 8.55
N TYR A 24 7.22 -3.06 8.60
CA TYR A 24 7.02 -4.16 7.65
C TYR A 24 6.04 -3.82 6.51
N TYR A 25 5.29 -2.72 6.64
CA TYR A 25 4.32 -2.29 5.63
C TYR A 25 4.92 -1.97 4.25
N PRO A 26 6.12 -1.38 4.12
CA PRO A 26 6.72 -1.14 2.81
C PRO A 26 6.96 -2.43 2.02
N ALA A 27 7.49 -3.47 2.67
CA ALA A 27 7.73 -4.77 2.06
C ALA A 27 6.42 -5.42 1.58
N LEU A 28 5.37 -5.33 2.41
CA LEU A 28 4.04 -5.84 2.08
C LEU A 28 3.40 -5.06 0.90
N SER A 29 3.50 -3.73 0.91
CA SER A 29 3.03 -2.87 -0.18
C SER A 29 3.71 -3.22 -1.50
N ASN A 30 5.03 -3.43 -1.49
CA ASN A 30 5.80 -3.82 -2.67
C ASN A 30 5.34 -5.16 -3.24
N LEU A 31 5.12 -6.16 -2.39
CA LEU A 31 4.59 -7.46 -2.82
C LEU A 31 3.22 -7.30 -3.49
N PHE A 32 2.28 -6.63 -2.83
CA PHE A 32 0.93 -6.44 -3.37
C PHE A 32 0.91 -5.58 -4.64
N ASN A 33 1.79 -4.59 -4.75
CA ASN A 33 1.95 -3.81 -5.97
C ASN A 33 2.51 -4.65 -7.12
N ALA A 34 3.43 -5.56 -6.84
CA ALA A 34 3.96 -6.46 -7.85
C ALA A 34 2.89 -7.47 -8.34
N VAL A 35 2.07 -8.02 -7.43
CA VAL A 35 0.92 -8.88 -7.79
C VAL A 35 -0.13 -8.07 -8.54
N GLY A 36 -0.42 -6.86 -8.09
CA GLY A 36 -1.42 -6.01 -8.70
C GLY A 36 -1.14 -5.62 -10.14
N LYS A 37 0.14 -5.61 -10.55
CA LYS A 37 0.55 -5.42 -11.95
C LYS A 37 0.21 -6.61 -12.86
N THR A 38 0.11 -7.83 -12.30
CA THR A 38 -0.22 -9.04 -13.07
C THR A 38 -1.73 -9.27 -13.21
N LEU A 39 -2.54 -8.59 -12.38
CA LEU A 39 -4.00 -8.70 -12.39
C LEU A 39 -4.66 -7.81 -13.45
N LYS A 40 -5.88 -8.19 -13.86
CA LYS A 40 -6.79 -7.39 -14.71
C LYS A 40 -8.15 -7.30 -14.02
N PRO A 41 -8.59 -6.09 -13.59
CA PRO A 41 -7.91 -4.80 -13.71
C PRO A 41 -6.63 -4.74 -12.83
N LYS A 42 -5.67 -3.91 -13.26
CA LYS A 42 -4.44 -3.67 -12.48
C LYS A 42 -4.79 -2.96 -11.18
N VAL A 43 -4.23 -3.43 -10.06
CA VAL A 43 -4.43 -2.85 -8.74
C VAL A 43 -3.12 -2.32 -8.15
N ARG A 44 -3.22 -1.32 -7.29
CA ARG A 44 -2.13 -0.73 -6.51
C ARG A 44 -2.49 -0.78 -5.03
N CYS A 45 -1.55 -1.24 -4.21
CA CYS A 45 -1.66 -1.26 -2.77
C CYS A 45 -1.20 0.07 -2.18
N ILE A 46 -2.05 0.67 -1.34
CA ILE A 46 -1.75 1.85 -0.54
C ILE A 46 -1.91 1.47 0.93
N ILE A 47 -0.85 1.66 1.71
CA ILE A 47 -0.83 1.47 3.16
C ILE A 47 -0.89 2.87 3.82
N ASN A 48 -1.49 2.98 5.02
CA ASN A 48 -1.76 4.23 5.75
C ASN A 48 -2.78 5.11 5.02
N LEU A 49 -4.00 4.60 4.81
CA LEU A 49 -5.04 5.42 4.22
C LEU A 49 -5.48 6.51 5.21
N ALA A 50 -5.67 7.74 4.71
CA ALA A 50 -6.22 8.81 5.52
C ALA A 50 -7.64 8.45 5.98
N ASN A 51 -7.90 8.58 7.30
CA ASN A 51 -9.22 8.34 7.87
C ASN A 51 -10.22 9.35 7.29
N ARG A 52 -11.23 8.85 6.56
CA ARG A 52 -12.32 9.65 5.97
C ARG A 52 -13.68 9.41 6.65
N GLY A 53 -13.67 9.02 7.93
CA GLY A 53 -14.88 8.87 8.75
C GLY A 53 -15.45 7.45 8.84
N ALA A 54 -14.75 6.43 8.31
CA ALA A 54 -15.15 5.02 8.37
C ALA A 54 -14.23 4.14 9.25
N GLY A 55 -13.24 4.73 9.92
CA GLY A 55 -12.22 4.04 10.72
C GLY A 55 -10.78 4.37 10.26
N ILE A 56 -9.78 3.75 10.89
CA ILE A 56 -8.36 3.81 10.47
C ILE A 56 -8.05 2.51 9.74
N PRO A 57 -8.29 2.42 8.41
CA PRO A 57 -7.87 1.25 7.65
C PRO A 57 -6.35 1.27 7.46
N ASP A 58 -5.68 0.16 7.78
CA ASP A 58 -4.24 0.02 7.60
C ASP A 58 -3.82 0.13 6.12
N GLY A 59 -4.70 -0.23 5.19
CA GLY A 59 -4.45 -0.07 3.75
C GLY A 59 -5.60 -0.53 2.86
N GLY A 60 -5.42 -0.39 1.55
CA GLY A 60 -6.40 -0.79 0.53
C GLY A 60 -5.75 -1.08 -0.83
N LEU A 61 -6.47 -1.86 -1.66
CA LEU A 61 -6.12 -2.13 -3.05
C LEU A 61 -7.02 -1.31 -3.96
N PHE A 62 -6.42 -0.53 -4.85
CA PHE A 62 -7.14 0.39 -5.73
C PHE A 62 -6.84 0.08 -7.19
N THR A 63 -7.88 -0.03 -8.02
CA THR A 63 -7.72 -0.11 -9.46
C THR A 63 -7.31 1.25 -10.03
N ALA A 64 -6.70 1.27 -11.23
CA ALA A 64 -6.33 2.51 -11.90
C ALA A 64 -7.50 3.50 -12.07
N ASP A 65 -8.73 3.00 -12.18
CA ASP A 65 -9.96 3.79 -12.31
C ASP A 65 -10.40 4.44 -10.99
N GLN A 66 -10.07 3.82 -9.85
CA GLN A 66 -10.34 4.35 -8.52
C GLN A 66 -9.35 5.44 -8.09
N PHE A 67 -8.23 5.59 -8.80
CA PHE A 67 -7.39 6.77 -8.63
C PHE A 67 -8.08 7.94 -9.32
N GLN A 68 -8.49 8.94 -8.54
CA GLN A 68 -8.86 10.22 -9.12
C GLN A 68 -7.69 10.71 -9.96
N ARG A 69 -7.87 10.65 -11.29
CA ARG A 69 -7.12 11.43 -12.27
C ARG A 69 -6.98 12.81 -11.65
N GLN A 70 -5.75 13.32 -11.49
CA GLN A 70 -5.51 14.67 -10.98
C GLN A 70 -6.37 15.63 -11.79
N ALA A 71 -7.56 15.93 -11.28
CA ALA A 71 -8.38 17.04 -11.67
C ALA A 71 -8.07 18.05 -10.57
N ASP A 72 -7.11 18.91 -10.90
CA ASP A 72 -7.11 20.32 -10.51
C ASP A 72 -7.73 20.62 -9.14
N GLY A 73 -6.88 20.61 -8.11
CA GLY A 73 -6.90 21.63 -7.05
C GLY A 73 -8.09 21.76 -6.09
N LEU A 74 -9.25 21.16 -6.31
CA LEU A 74 -10.41 21.35 -5.42
C LEU A 74 -11.30 20.10 -5.35
N PRO A 75 -11.66 19.62 -4.15
CA PRO A 75 -12.60 18.51 -4.00
C PRO A 75 -14.00 18.93 -4.47
N LYS A 76 -14.63 18.10 -5.31
CA LYS A 76 -16.04 18.24 -5.67
C LYS A 76 -16.90 18.16 -4.39
N ALA A 77 -17.59 19.25 -4.09
CA ALA A 77 -18.73 19.26 -3.19
C ALA A 77 -19.85 18.38 -3.78
N GLY A 78 -20.58 17.69 -2.89
CA GLY A 78 -21.71 16.84 -3.23
C GLY A 78 -22.92 17.60 -3.75
#